data_AF-A0A7X7KYT6-F1
#
_entry.id   AF-A0A7X7KYT6-F1
#
_cell.length_a   1.000
_cell.length_b   1.000
_cell.length_c   1.000
_cell.angle_alpha   90.00
_cell.angle_beta   90.00
_cell.angle_gamma   90.00
#
_symmetry.space_group_name_H-M   'P 1'
#
loop_
_entity.id
_entity.type
_entity.pdbx_description
1 polymer ?
#
loop_
_entity_poly.entity_id
_entity_poly.type
_entity_poly.pdbx_seq_one_letter_code
_entity_poly.pdbx_strand_id
1 'polypeptide(L)'
;VLKLSEFTLAVQVVEGRNPIAADGGHIVGTPHFIAPEQARGDSAIDTRADMYAFGAVLYFLVTGVSPFEGRDHYDILQQQLTGQIPHPRTINDQLPTGLCHLLCRLMMKAPDARPATWKEVLNDIHRLQKNQDIVNPPASHAGSTIAPFAGASRIRRRPVAVSGASASTPATRPALSPRSRLRPLLWLLLLIWFVVLGNSRLGNPLGMPSYLLIDLPLPSFSTVLEELTPQPETVPPPSSPEPTAKPAESPSPAAHLTTPGLADPAAPDHSPSATTSGGATGLAAEPLRALADLLRNEDIAGAIAYSEKLVRSATDSRYREMHAALQRLPRSTPLVEHALRGLIGKEIVIRYMGNERRIIPTAIQQGEIEAAFLAADGSSRPVVLSIDKIDPAERLRLLPPAQTAEDHVIHCILALQAGNASHLAAHQGAAGALAPVFAPQAAGQ
;
A
#
# COMPACT_ATOMS: atom_id res chain seq x y z
N VAL A 1 31.08 11.98 -1.82
CA VAL A 1 30.04 13.00 -2.11
C VAL A 1 28.72 12.26 -2.24
N LEU A 2 27.73 12.56 -1.41
CA LEU A 2 26.37 12.07 -1.60
C LEU A 2 25.58 13.09 -2.43
N LYS A 3 24.75 12.60 -3.35
CA LYS A 3 23.82 13.40 -4.16
C LYS A 3 22.42 12.86 -3.95
N LEU A 4 21.44 13.75 -3.79
CA LEU A 4 20.03 13.37 -3.76
C LEU A 4 19.54 13.12 -5.19
N SER A 5 18.73 12.07 -5.37
CA SER A 5 18.10 11.67 -6.63
C SER A 5 16.65 11.27 -6.37
N GLU A 6 15.87 11.01 -7.42
CA GLU A 6 14.44 10.61 -7.34
C GLU A 6 13.48 11.71 -6.80
N PHE A 7 13.42 12.85 -7.49
CA PHE A 7 12.40 13.89 -7.27
C PHE A 7 11.11 13.63 -8.08
N THR A 8 10.90 12.40 -8.55
CA THR A 8 9.77 12.01 -9.42
C THR A 8 8.40 12.16 -8.74
N LEU A 9 8.37 12.15 -7.41
CA LEU A 9 7.18 12.39 -6.57
C LEU A 9 7.26 13.72 -5.80
N ALA A 10 8.20 14.60 -6.13
CA ALA A 10 8.34 15.88 -5.46
C ALA A 10 7.19 16.81 -5.85
N VAL A 11 6.49 17.35 -4.84
CA VAL A 11 5.40 18.29 -5.05
C VAL A 11 5.91 19.71 -4.86
N GLN A 12 5.61 20.58 -5.82
CA GLN A 12 5.80 22.01 -5.64
C GLN A 12 4.76 22.51 -4.60
N VAL A 13 5.24 23.09 -3.50
CA VAL A 13 4.38 23.66 -2.47
C VAL A 13 3.61 24.85 -3.08
N VAL A 14 2.32 24.65 -3.31
CA VAL A 14 1.36 25.70 -3.73
C VAL A 14 0.30 25.77 -2.64
N GLU A 15 0.04 26.96 -2.12
CA GLU A 15 -0.99 27.17 -1.09
C GLU A 15 -2.34 26.59 -1.51
N GLY A 16 -2.95 25.78 -0.64
CA GLY A 16 -4.27 25.19 -0.87
C GLY A 16 -4.32 23.85 -1.62
N ARG A 17 -3.17 23.30 -2.06
CA ARG A 17 -3.11 21.99 -2.73
C ARG A 17 -2.65 20.90 -1.76
N ASN A 18 -3.51 19.90 -1.49
CA ASN A 18 -3.15 18.73 -0.69
C ASN A 18 -2.30 17.76 -1.53
N PRO A 19 -1.01 17.53 -1.18
CA PRO A 19 -0.10 16.66 -1.94
C PRO A 19 -0.59 15.21 -2.04
N ILE A 20 -1.31 14.72 -1.03
CA ILE A 20 -1.77 13.33 -0.93
C ILE A 20 -3.12 13.13 -1.65
N ALA A 21 -3.88 14.22 -1.83
CA ALA A 21 -5.09 14.20 -2.64
C ALA A 21 -4.79 14.15 -4.15
N ALA A 22 -3.60 14.58 -4.59
CA ALA A 22 -3.18 14.51 -5.98
C ALA A 22 -3.06 13.05 -6.48
N ASP A 23 -2.79 12.10 -5.58
CA ASP A 23 -2.62 10.67 -5.87
C ASP A 23 -3.83 9.82 -5.43
N GLY A 24 -5.02 10.42 -5.29
CA GLY A 24 -6.25 9.69 -4.98
C GLY A 24 -6.32 9.06 -3.58
N GLY A 25 -5.51 9.53 -2.62
CA GLY A 25 -5.45 8.98 -1.26
C GLY A 25 -4.55 7.75 -1.11
N HIS A 26 -3.76 7.40 -2.14
CA HIS A 26 -2.74 6.37 -2.05
C HIS A 26 -1.44 6.95 -1.47
N ILE A 27 -0.83 6.20 -0.54
CA ILE A 27 0.47 6.56 0.03
C ILE A 27 1.54 6.01 -0.91
N VAL A 28 2.08 6.89 -1.74
CA VAL A 28 3.18 6.58 -2.65
C VAL A 28 4.50 6.87 -1.94
N GLY A 29 5.35 5.85 -1.76
CA GLY A 29 6.69 5.97 -1.16
C GLY A 29 7.00 4.98 -0.04
N THR A 30 8.15 5.15 0.63
CA THR A 30 8.60 4.31 1.76
C THR A 30 8.03 4.88 3.08
N PRO A 31 6.98 4.27 3.69
CA PRO A 31 6.25 4.85 4.83
C PRO A 31 7.10 5.02 6.11
N HIS A 32 8.28 4.41 6.14
CA HIS A 32 9.22 4.48 7.25
C HIS A 32 9.79 5.90 7.49
N PHE A 33 9.70 6.80 6.50
CA PHE A 33 10.29 8.15 6.57
C PHE A 33 9.26 9.28 6.45
N ILE A 34 7.97 8.96 6.32
CA ILE A 34 6.91 9.94 6.11
C ILE A 34 6.66 10.80 7.36
N ALA A 35 6.42 12.10 7.17
CA ALA A 35 6.11 13.00 8.27
C ALA A 35 4.68 12.77 8.82
N PRO A 36 4.41 13.05 10.12
CA PRO A 36 3.09 12.82 10.71
C PRO A 36 1.94 13.60 10.09
N GLU A 37 2.19 14.82 9.61
CA GLU A 37 1.23 15.64 8.85
C GLU A 37 0.94 15.06 7.46
N GLN A 38 1.94 14.44 6.83
CA GLN A 38 1.74 13.69 5.59
C GLN A 38 0.94 12.41 5.88
N ALA A 39 1.26 11.66 6.94
CA ALA A 39 0.47 10.48 7.30
C ALA A 39 -1.00 10.81 7.67
N ARG A 40 -1.30 12.02 8.14
CA ARG A 40 -2.68 12.49 8.39
C ARG A 40 -3.42 12.96 7.13
N GLY A 41 -2.71 13.24 6.05
CA GLY A 41 -3.31 13.87 4.87
C GLY A 41 -3.59 15.36 5.06
N ASP A 42 -2.82 16.06 5.89
CA ASP A 42 -2.98 17.50 6.11
C ASP A 42 -2.83 18.26 4.78
N SER A 43 -3.64 19.30 4.56
CA SER A 43 -3.57 20.13 3.36
C SER A 43 -2.43 21.14 3.37
N ALA A 44 -1.93 21.50 4.55
CA ALA A 44 -0.83 22.44 4.75
C ALA A 44 0.46 21.68 5.09
N ILE A 45 1.18 21.25 4.04
CA ILE A 45 2.49 20.58 4.16
C ILE A 45 3.55 21.50 3.56
N ASP A 46 4.60 21.79 4.32
CA ASP A 46 5.73 22.62 3.89
C ASP A 46 7.06 21.84 3.98
N THR A 47 8.18 22.53 3.74
CA THR A 47 9.54 21.94 3.76
C THR A 47 9.93 21.29 5.10
N ARG A 48 9.18 21.51 6.18
CA ARG A 48 9.44 20.86 7.48
C ARG A 48 9.10 19.38 7.45
N ALA A 49 8.26 18.93 6.52
CA ALA A 49 8.05 17.50 6.28
C ALA A 49 9.35 16.82 5.84
N ASP A 50 10.11 17.44 4.94
CA ASP A 50 11.42 16.96 4.51
C ASP A 50 12.44 16.96 5.67
N MET A 51 12.35 17.92 6.59
CA MET A 51 13.19 17.94 7.80
C MET A 51 12.91 16.75 8.71
N TYR A 52 11.65 16.34 8.84
CA TYR A 52 11.29 15.13 9.57
C TYR A 52 11.86 13.89 8.90
N ALA A 53 11.65 13.76 7.58
CA ALA A 53 12.17 12.64 6.80
C ALA A 53 13.70 12.56 6.89
N PHE A 54 14.40 13.69 6.81
CA PHE A 54 15.84 13.77 7.02
C PHE A 54 16.24 13.33 8.44
N GLY A 55 15.50 13.75 9.47
CA GLY A 55 15.71 13.28 10.84
C GLY A 55 15.55 11.77 10.97
N ALA A 56 14.53 11.19 10.34
CA ALA A 56 14.27 9.75 10.30
C ALA A 56 15.41 8.98 9.60
N VAL A 57 15.92 9.49 8.47
CA VAL A 57 17.08 8.92 7.78
C VAL A 57 18.34 9.03 8.65
N LEU A 58 18.61 10.18 9.26
CA LEU A 58 19.74 10.34 10.16
C LEU A 58 19.67 9.38 11.34
N TYR A 59 18.49 9.20 11.95
CA TYR A 59 18.28 8.23 13.01
C TYR A 59 18.64 6.81 12.55
N PHE A 60 18.15 6.40 11.37
CA PHE A 60 18.49 5.10 10.78
C PHE A 60 20.00 4.95 10.56
N LEU A 61 20.68 5.98 10.03
CA LEU A 61 22.12 5.92 9.77
C LEU A 61 22.96 5.79 11.05
N VAL A 62 22.56 6.45 12.15
CA VAL A 62 23.36 6.46 13.39
C VAL A 62 23.05 5.30 14.34
N THR A 63 21.90 4.65 14.15
CA THR A 63 21.46 3.52 14.98
C THR A 63 21.46 2.18 14.24
N GLY A 64 21.40 2.19 12.91
CA GLY A 64 21.19 1.00 12.08
C GLY A 64 19.75 0.46 12.10
N VAL A 65 18.83 1.12 12.82
CA VAL A 65 17.47 0.64 13.08
C VAL A 65 16.46 1.59 12.45
N SER A 66 15.50 1.04 11.70
CA SER A 66 14.41 1.84 11.15
C SER A 66 13.65 2.53 12.29
N PRO A 67 13.20 3.80 12.14
CA PRO A 67 12.44 4.47 13.19
C PRO A 67 11.24 3.65 13.66
N PHE A 68 10.47 3.10 12.73
CA PHE A 68 9.32 2.25 13.02
C PHE A 68 9.35 0.99 12.16
N GLU A 69 8.77 -0.08 12.68
CA GLU A 69 8.56 -1.35 11.98
C GLU A 69 7.12 -1.79 12.24
N GLY A 70 6.47 -2.39 11.24
CA GLY A 70 5.07 -2.80 11.34
C GLY A 70 4.77 -3.98 10.42
N ARG A 71 3.64 -4.65 10.69
CA ARG A 71 3.22 -5.82 9.90
C ARG A 71 2.73 -5.44 8.51
N ASP A 72 2.26 -4.21 8.36
CA ASP A 72 1.84 -3.60 7.11
C ASP A 72 2.07 -2.08 7.12
N HIS A 73 1.80 -1.42 6.00
CA HIS A 73 1.96 0.03 5.87
C HIS A 73 1.06 0.83 6.82
N TYR A 74 -0.14 0.33 7.13
CA TYR A 74 -1.07 1.01 8.02
C TYR A 74 -0.54 1.05 9.46
N ASP A 75 0.01 -0.07 9.94
CA ASP A 75 0.67 -0.16 11.24
C ASP A 75 1.82 0.87 11.34
N ILE A 76 2.64 1.01 10.30
CA ILE A 76 3.76 1.98 10.27
C ILE A 76 3.23 3.43 10.31
N LEU A 77 2.17 3.73 9.56
CA LEU A 77 1.59 5.07 9.54
C LEU A 77 1.02 5.47 10.90
N GLN A 78 0.28 4.56 11.56
CA GLN A 78 -0.20 4.80 12.91
C GLN A 78 0.95 5.10 13.88
N GLN A 79 2.06 4.37 13.77
CA GLN A 79 3.26 4.65 14.55
C GLN A 79 3.90 6.01 14.20
N GLN A 80 3.89 6.42 12.93
CA GLN A 80 4.33 7.78 12.56
C GLN A 80 3.45 8.86 13.19
N LEU A 81 2.16 8.62 13.39
CA LEU A 81 1.26 9.58 14.05
C LEU A 81 1.51 9.70 15.54
N THR A 82 1.53 8.58 16.26
CA THR A 82 1.47 8.58 17.74
C THR A 82 2.61 7.83 18.41
N GLY A 83 3.34 7.01 17.68
CA GLY A 83 4.42 6.18 18.20
C GLY A 83 5.63 6.99 18.64
N GLN A 84 6.40 6.39 19.55
CA GLN A 84 7.70 6.87 19.98
C GLN A 84 8.78 5.82 19.69
N ILE A 85 9.96 6.30 19.31
CA ILE A 85 11.15 5.48 19.04
C ILE A 85 12.15 5.61 20.19
N PRO A 86 12.99 4.59 20.43
CA PRO A 86 14.02 4.67 21.46
C PRO A 86 14.93 5.89 21.26
N HIS A 87 15.45 6.44 22.36
CA HIS A 87 16.43 7.51 22.26
C HIS A 87 17.71 6.95 21.60
N PRO A 88 18.34 7.61 20.62
CA PRO A 88 19.44 7.03 19.84
C PRO A 88 20.62 6.57 20.72
N ARG A 89 20.90 7.26 21.83
CA ARG A 89 21.91 6.86 22.82
C ARG A 89 21.59 5.60 23.64
N THR A 90 20.36 5.08 23.60
CA THR A 90 20.07 3.75 24.17
C THR A 90 20.52 2.62 23.26
N ILE A 91 20.76 2.91 21.98
CA ILE A 91 21.25 1.97 20.97
C ILE A 91 22.76 2.16 20.77
N ASN A 92 23.21 3.41 20.66
CA ASN A 92 24.62 3.77 20.50
C ASN A 92 25.01 4.90 21.47
N ASP A 93 25.60 4.54 22.61
CA ASP A 93 25.89 5.45 23.72
C ASP A 93 27.00 6.48 23.42
N GLN A 94 27.82 6.23 22.38
CA GLN A 94 28.90 7.08 21.90
C GLN A 94 28.41 8.29 21.10
N LEU A 95 27.11 8.35 20.77
CA LEU A 95 26.57 9.46 19.99
C LEU A 95 26.66 10.79 20.77
N PRO A 96 27.15 11.86 20.15
CA PRO A 96 27.19 13.18 20.77
C PRO A 96 25.78 13.64 21.18
N THR A 97 25.65 14.20 22.39
CA THR A 97 24.37 14.74 22.89
C THR A 97 23.79 15.79 21.95
N GLY A 98 24.63 16.65 21.36
CA GLY A 98 24.19 17.66 20.41
C GLY A 98 23.53 17.08 19.15
N LEU A 99 24.00 15.94 18.66
CA LEU A 99 23.37 15.24 17.53
C LEU A 99 21.99 14.68 17.93
N CYS A 100 21.87 14.15 19.15
CA CYS A 100 20.60 13.66 19.68
C CYS A 100 19.58 14.80 19.83
N HIS A 101 20.02 15.98 20.27
CA HIS A 101 19.18 17.17 20.33
C HIS A 101 18.69 17.61 18.95
N LEU A 102 19.57 17.59 17.94
CA LEU A 102 19.18 17.91 16.56
C LEU A 102 18.16 16.90 16.03
N LEU A 103 18.39 15.60 16.21
CA LEU A 103 17.45 14.54 15.84
C LEU A 103 16.08 14.73 16.50
N CYS A 104 16.06 15.00 17.81
CA CYS A 104 14.82 15.22 18.55
C CYS A 104 14.02 16.42 18.01
N ARG A 105 14.70 17.47 17.53
CA ARG A 105 14.05 18.65 16.92
C ARG A 105 13.54 18.38 15.51
N LEU A 106 14.34 17.72 14.68
CA LEU A 106 13.93 17.35 13.33
C LEU A 106 12.69 16.44 13.37
N MET A 107 12.65 15.52 14.33
CA MET A 107 11.58 14.53 14.47
C MET A 107 10.47 14.93 15.45
N MET A 108 10.17 16.24 15.59
CA MET A 108 8.99 16.69 16.33
C MET A 108 7.70 16.34 15.57
N LYS A 109 6.67 15.87 16.26
CA LYS A 109 5.38 15.53 15.63
C LYS A 109 4.66 16.76 15.07
N ALA A 110 4.71 17.87 15.81
CA ALA A 110 4.19 19.16 15.34
C ALA A 110 5.23 19.85 14.42
N PRO A 111 4.87 20.22 13.19
CA PRO A 111 5.78 20.92 12.27
C PRO A 111 6.32 22.23 12.86
N ASP A 112 5.49 22.98 13.59
CA ASP A 112 5.89 24.27 14.20
C ASP A 112 6.99 24.15 15.24
N ALA A 113 7.17 22.97 15.82
CA ALA A 113 8.23 22.68 16.80
C ALA A 113 9.56 22.26 16.16
N ARG A 114 9.59 22.07 14.83
CA ARG A 114 10.81 21.78 14.05
C ARG A 114 11.56 23.07 13.72
N PRO A 115 12.83 23.00 13.28
CA PRO A 115 13.55 24.15 12.73
C PRO A 115 12.72 24.85 11.65
N ALA A 116 12.75 26.17 11.62
CA ALA A 116 11.90 26.92 10.70
C ALA A 116 12.44 26.88 9.25
N THR A 117 13.75 26.70 9.09
CA THR A 117 14.42 26.73 7.78
C THR A 117 15.60 25.76 7.72
N TRP A 118 15.96 25.30 6.52
CA TRP A 118 17.16 24.49 6.30
C TRP A 118 18.46 25.22 6.67
N LYS A 119 18.47 26.55 6.62
CA LYS A 119 19.61 27.36 7.07
C LYS A 119 19.87 27.16 8.57
N GLU A 120 18.81 27.03 9.37
CA GLU A 120 18.94 26.72 10.81
C GLU A 120 19.56 25.33 11.01
N VAL A 121 19.07 24.32 10.29
CA VAL A 121 19.61 22.95 10.35
C VAL A 121 21.08 22.91 9.95
N LEU A 122 21.47 23.58 8.86
CA LEU A 122 22.86 23.67 8.41
C LEU A 122 23.77 24.35 9.44
N ASN A 123 23.29 25.42 10.07
CA ASN A 123 24.05 26.10 11.13
C ASN A 123 24.28 25.16 12.32
N ASP A 124 23.26 24.42 12.75
CA ASP A 124 23.38 23.44 13.83
C ASP A 124 24.36 22.31 13.46
N ILE A 125 24.32 21.80 12.23
CA ILE A 125 25.30 20.80 11.73
C ILE A 125 26.73 21.35 11.75
N HIS A 126 26.95 22.57 11.26
CA HIS A 126 28.28 23.20 11.28
C HIS A 126 28.81 23.42 12.70
N ARG A 127 27.93 23.71 13.66
CA ARG A 127 28.29 23.83 15.08
C ARG A 127 28.68 22.46 15.64
N LEU A 128 27.91 21.41 15.36
CA LEU A 128 28.23 20.05 15.79
C LEU A 128 29.57 19.56 15.21
N GLN A 129 29.87 19.85 13.95
CA GLN A 129 31.17 19.54 13.34
C GLN A 129 32.35 20.23 14.04
N LYS A 130 32.10 21.40 14.67
CA LYS A 130 33.07 22.13 15.48
C LYS A 130 33.02 21.74 16.97
N ASN A 131 32.32 20.66 17.32
CA ASN A 131 32.05 20.23 18.69
C ASN A 131 31.39 21.31 19.56
N GLN A 132 30.53 22.14 18.96
CA GLN A 132 29.73 23.15 19.64
C GLN A 132 28.28 22.68 19.75
N ASP A 133 27.61 23.09 20.83
CA ASP A 133 26.18 22.82 21.01
C ASP A 133 25.33 23.54 19.96
N ILE A 134 24.21 22.93 19.59
CA ILE A 134 23.22 23.54 18.69
C ILE A 134 22.60 24.80 19.30
N VAL A 135 22.08 25.69 18.46
CA VAL A 135 21.61 27.02 18.90
C VAL A 135 20.41 26.90 19.83
N ASN A 136 19.44 26.06 19.45
CA ASN A 136 18.22 25.84 20.22
C ASN A 136 18.11 24.34 20.53
N PRO A 137 18.61 23.84 21.66
CA PRO A 137 18.33 22.47 22.08
C PRO A 137 16.85 22.30 22.42
N PRO A 138 16.26 21.12 22.21
CA PRO A 138 14.86 20.87 22.55
C PRO A 138 14.66 21.04 24.06
N ALA A 139 13.78 21.96 24.46
CA ALA A 139 13.46 22.21 25.87
C ALA A 139 12.77 21.00 26.53
N SER A 140 12.15 20.14 25.72
CA SER A 140 11.48 18.91 26.14
C SER A 140 11.44 17.93 24.97
N HIS A 141 11.36 16.63 25.27
CA HIS A 141 11.05 15.58 24.30
C HIS A 141 9.52 15.40 24.11
N ALA A 142 8.71 16.15 24.85
CA ALA A 142 7.25 16.09 24.74
C ALA A 142 6.80 16.50 23.33
N GLY A 143 6.09 15.60 22.65
CA GLY A 143 5.68 15.80 21.26
C GLY A 143 6.77 15.47 20.23
N SER A 144 7.92 14.92 20.64
CA SER A 144 8.88 14.29 19.72
C SER A 144 8.51 12.84 19.44
N THR A 145 8.85 12.39 18.24
CA THR A 145 8.91 10.96 17.91
C THR A 145 9.97 10.25 18.75
N ILE A 146 11.03 10.93 19.21
CA ILE A 146 12.09 10.32 20.02
C ILE A 146 11.68 10.34 21.49
N ALA A 147 11.69 9.18 22.13
CA ALA A 147 11.42 9.05 23.55
C ALA A 147 12.50 9.76 24.40
N PRO A 148 12.16 10.24 25.62
CA PRO A 148 13.15 10.80 26.53
C PRO A 148 14.25 9.79 26.86
N PHE A 149 15.50 10.25 26.98
CA PHE A 149 16.59 9.40 27.43
C PHE A 149 16.38 8.95 28.88
N ALA A 150 16.12 7.67 29.10
CA ALA A 150 15.90 7.08 30.43
C ALA A 150 17.15 7.08 31.33
N GLY A 151 18.34 7.36 30.78
CA GLY A 151 19.62 7.30 31.51
C GLY A 151 20.01 8.56 32.30
N ALA A 152 19.16 9.60 32.35
CA ALA A 152 19.41 10.80 33.17
C ALA A 152 18.50 10.82 34.41
N SER A 153 18.80 9.96 35.39
CA SER A 153 18.27 10.15 36.73
C SER A 153 18.78 11.50 37.27
N ARG A 154 17.88 12.49 37.31
CA ARG A 154 17.95 13.80 37.96
C ARG A 154 19.35 14.26 38.39
N ILE A 155 20.08 14.94 37.50
CA ILE A 155 20.93 16.04 37.96
C ILE A 155 19.97 17.19 38.32
N ARG A 156 19.40 17.09 39.52
CA ARG A 156 18.81 18.23 40.21
C ARG A 156 19.99 19.18 40.41
N ARG A 157 20.15 20.18 39.54
CA ARG A 157 21.12 21.27 39.75
C ARG A 157 20.79 21.88 41.11
N ARG A 158 21.56 21.51 42.12
CA ARG A 158 21.54 22.10 43.46
C ARG A 158 22.06 23.53 43.25
N PRO A 159 21.30 24.59 43.54
CA PRO A 159 21.86 25.93 43.46
C PRO A 159 22.99 25.97 44.49
N VAL A 160 24.20 26.29 44.02
CA VAL A 160 25.34 26.58 44.89
C VAL A 160 24.95 27.84 45.66
N ALA A 161 24.74 27.69 46.97
CA ALA A 161 24.57 28.80 47.88
C ALA A 161 25.94 29.49 48.03
N VAL A 162 26.07 30.67 47.41
CA VAL A 162 27.11 31.62 47.80
C VAL A 162 26.53 32.43 48.96
N SER A 163 27.07 32.21 50.15
CA SER A 163 26.77 32.97 51.35
C SER A 163 27.62 34.24 51.36
N GLY A 164 26.97 35.42 51.35
CA GLY A 164 27.64 36.72 51.44
C GLY A 164 26.67 37.90 51.57
N ALA A 165 26.25 38.16 52.81
CA ALA A 165 25.85 39.44 53.42
C ALA A 165 24.70 40.31 52.85
N SER A 166 23.69 40.49 53.72
CA SER A 166 22.84 41.67 54.00
C SER A 166 22.36 42.60 52.87
N ALA A 167 21.02 42.69 52.70
CA ALA A 167 20.20 43.80 53.21
C ALA A 167 18.72 43.71 52.78
N SER A 168 17.82 43.95 53.75
CA SER A 168 16.46 44.52 53.67
C SER A 168 15.38 43.98 52.70
N THR A 169 14.28 43.54 53.31
CA THR A 169 12.85 43.47 52.89
C THR A 169 12.38 44.80 52.20
N PRO A 170 11.31 44.87 51.37
CA PRO A 170 10.08 44.10 51.46
C PRO A 170 9.45 43.55 50.16
N ALA A 171 8.42 42.75 50.43
CA ALA A 171 7.61 41.99 49.50
C ALA A 171 6.85 42.83 48.47
N THR A 172 6.97 42.44 47.21
CA THR A 172 5.98 42.72 46.17
C THR A 172 5.52 41.38 45.62
N ARG A 173 4.27 40.99 45.91
CA ARG A 173 3.59 39.90 45.22
C ARG A 173 3.21 40.39 43.81
N PRO A 174 3.50 39.65 42.73
CA PRO A 174 2.63 39.61 41.57
C PRO A 174 1.76 38.36 41.62
N ALA A 175 0.55 38.52 41.09
CA ALA A 175 -0.59 37.63 41.19
C ALA A 175 -0.34 36.22 40.63
N LEU A 176 -0.78 35.21 41.39
CA LEU A 176 -1.10 33.90 40.87
C LEU A 176 -2.25 34.05 39.87
N SER A 177 -2.00 33.77 38.58
CA SER A 177 -3.07 33.54 37.61
C SER A 177 -3.69 32.17 37.89
N PRO A 178 -5.03 32.04 37.95
CA PRO A 178 -5.68 30.78 38.27
C PRO A 178 -5.76 29.91 37.02
N ARG A 179 -4.80 29.01 36.84
CA ARG A 179 -4.99 27.83 35.98
C ARG A 179 -5.58 26.69 36.82
N SER A 180 -6.53 25.96 36.20
CA SER A 180 -6.95 24.58 36.51
C SER A 180 -8.30 24.31 37.22
N ARG A 181 -9.38 25.04 36.88
CA ARG A 181 -10.75 24.54 37.18
C ARG A 181 -11.55 24.01 35.98
N LEU A 182 -11.08 24.19 34.75
CA LEU A 182 -11.83 23.80 33.54
C LEU A 182 -11.54 22.38 33.03
N ARG A 183 -10.44 21.75 33.45
CA ARG A 183 -10.09 20.38 33.03
C ARG A 183 -11.08 19.30 33.53
N PRO A 184 -11.55 19.31 34.80
CA PRO A 184 -12.57 18.34 35.21
C PRO A 184 -13.92 18.62 34.56
N LEU A 185 -14.25 19.89 34.27
CA LEU A 185 -15.48 20.26 33.57
C LEU A 185 -15.50 19.75 32.12
N LEU A 186 -14.35 19.82 31.43
CA LEU A 186 -14.22 19.31 30.07
C LEU A 186 -14.38 17.79 30.02
N TRP A 187 -13.79 17.06 30.98
CA TRP A 187 -13.96 15.61 31.10
C TRP A 187 -15.39 15.21 31.46
N LEU A 188 -16.07 15.99 32.32
CA LEU A 188 -17.47 15.77 32.65
C LEU A 188 -18.37 15.99 31.42
N LEU A 189 -18.12 17.05 30.64
CA LEU A 189 -18.86 17.33 29.40
C LEU A 189 -18.63 16.25 28.34
N LEU A 190 -17.41 15.73 28.22
CA LEU A 190 -17.08 14.65 27.28
C LEU A 190 -17.75 13.33 27.69
N LEU A 191 -17.81 13.05 29.00
CA LEU A 191 -18.55 11.91 29.54
C LEU A 191 -20.06 12.03 29.29
N ILE A 192 -20.65 13.20 29.56
CA ILE A 192 -22.08 13.47 29.30
C ILE A 192 -22.37 13.33 27.80
N TRP A 193 -21.51 13.88 26.95
CA TRP A 193 -21.64 13.75 25.50
C TRP A 193 -21.57 12.29 25.03
N PHE A 194 -20.64 11.49 25.57
CA PHE A 194 -20.52 10.07 25.26
C PHE A 194 -21.74 9.25 25.72
N VAL A 195 -22.29 9.56 26.90
CA VAL A 195 -23.51 8.92 27.41
C VAL A 195 -24.72 9.27 26.55
N VAL A 196 -24.87 10.54 26.15
CA VAL A 196 -25.98 10.99 25.29
C VAL A 196 -25.87 10.38 23.89
N LEU A 197 -24.67 10.35 23.30
CA LEU A 197 -24.44 9.79 21.97
C LEU A 197 -24.56 8.25 21.95
N GLY A 198 -24.10 7.58 23.01
CA GLY A 198 -24.29 6.14 23.19
C GLY A 198 -25.77 5.77 23.32
N ASN A 199 -26.55 6.57 24.06
CA ASN A 199 -27.98 6.33 24.23
C ASN A 199 -28.79 6.54 22.94
N SER A 200 -28.41 7.49 22.09
CA SER A 200 -29.12 7.76 20.82
C SER A 200 -28.86 6.71 19.74
N ARG A 201 -27.72 6.00 19.79
CA ARG A 201 -27.36 4.96 18.81
C ARG A 201 -27.74 3.54 19.24
N LEU A 202 -27.85 3.25 20.54
CA LEU A 202 -28.11 1.90 21.07
C LEU A 202 -29.53 1.70 21.64
N GLY A 203 -30.43 2.68 21.53
CA GLY A 203 -31.85 2.51 21.93
C GLY A 203 -32.11 2.55 23.45
N ASN A 204 -31.45 3.46 24.16
CA ASN A 204 -31.63 3.73 25.60
C ASN A 204 -31.47 2.52 26.55
N PRO A 205 -30.30 1.86 26.59
CA PRO A 205 -30.03 0.74 27.51
C PRO A 205 -30.05 1.10 29.00
N LEU A 206 -30.00 2.39 29.36
CA LEU A 206 -29.88 2.89 30.74
C LEU A 206 -31.20 3.39 31.35
N GLY A 207 -32.32 3.30 30.62
CA GLY A 207 -33.65 3.64 31.16
C GLY A 207 -33.81 5.10 31.59
N MET A 208 -33.14 6.05 30.92
CA MET A 208 -33.21 7.46 31.27
C MET A 208 -34.60 8.04 30.94
N PRO A 209 -35.18 8.89 31.81
CA PRO A 209 -36.52 9.45 31.61
C PRO A 209 -36.57 10.47 30.46
N SER A 210 -37.72 10.52 29.78
CA SER A 210 -37.93 11.15 28.47
C SER A 210 -37.63 12.65 28.40
N TYR A 211 -37.57 13.35 29.53
CA TYR A 211 -37.32 14.79 29.58
C TYR A 211 -35.82 15.17 29.47
N LEU A 212 -34.91 14.20 29.45
CA LEU A 212 -33.47 14.41 29.23
C LEU A 212 -33.01 14.15 27.78
N LEU A 213 -33.89 13.67 26.91
CA LEU A 213 -33.64 13.68 25.47
C LEU A 213 -33.94 15.09 24.95
N ILE A 214 -32.91 15.85 24.62
CA ILE A 214 -33.08 17.08 23.86
C ILE A 214 -33.17 16.67 22.39
N ASP A 215 -34.38 16.65 21.83
CA ASP A 215 -34.58 16.63 20.38
C ASP A 215 -34.12 17.99 19.84
N LEU A 216 -32.85 18.08 19.42
CA LEU A 216 -32.43 19.21 18.59
C LEU A 216 -33.05 19.02 17.20
N PRO A 217 -33.91 19.95 16.72
CA PRO A 217 -34.42 19.91 15.37
C PRO A 217 -33.29 20.37 14.44
N LEU A 218 -32.45 19.44 14.02
CA LEU A 218 -31.53 19.70 12.92
C LEU A 218 -32.36 19.64 11.62
N PRO A 219 -32.27 20.66 10.73
CA PRO A 219 -33.00 20.63 9.48
C PRO A 219 -32.54 19.45 8.64
N SER A 220 -33.50 18.68 8.12
CA SER A 220 -33.25 17.61 7.16
C SER A 220 -32.62 18.17 5.88
N PHE A 221 -31.54 17.53 5.41
CA PHE A 221 -30.76 17.91 4.23
C PHE A 221 -31.58 18.07 2.94
N SER A 222 -32.80 17.52 2.89
CA SER A 222 -33.72 17.67 1.75
C SER A 222 -34.17 19.11 1.51
N THR A 223 -34.35 19.91 2.58
CA THR A 223 -34.87 21.28 2.46
C THR A 223 -33.84 22.26 1.89
N VAL A 224 -32.54 21.96 2.04
CA VAL A 224 -31.44 22.80 1.53
C VAL A 224 -31.15 22.53 0.05
N LEU A 225 -31.53 21.36 -0.48
CA LEU A 225 -31.35 21.03 -1.90
C LEU A 225 -32.44 21.62 -2.81
N GLU A 226 -33.62 21.92 -2.25
CA GLU A 226 -34.78 22.41 -3.00
C GLU A 226 -34.72 23.93 -3.26
N GLU A 227 -33.92 24.68 -2.50
CA GLU A 227 -33.73 26.13 -2.69
C GLU A 227 -32.62 26.47 -3.70
N LEU A 228 -31.92 25.46 -4.23
CA LEU A 228 -30.84 25.59 -5.23
C LEU A 228 -31.21 25.03 -6.61
N THR A 229 -32.46 24.64 -6.85
CA THR A 229 -32.89 24.12 -8.16
C THR A 229 -33.40 25.28 -9.04
N PRO A 230 -32.70 25.63 -10.15
CA PRO A 230 -33.27 26.53 -11.15
C PRO A 230 -34.42 25.82 -11.88
N GLN A 231 -35.56 26.49 -11.99
CA GLN A 231 -36.72 26.04 -12.76
C GLN A 231 -36.34 25.78 -14.23
N PRO A 232 -36.71 24.63 -14.83
CA PRO A 232 -36.41 24.37 -16.23
C PRO A 232 -37.32 25.19 -17.15
N GLU A 233 -36.71 25.92 -18.08
CA GLU A 233 -37.38 26.56 -19.21
C GLU A 233 -38.14 25.53 -20.04
N THR A 234 -39.41 25.84 -20.31
CA THR A 234 -40.29 25.15 -21.26
C THR A 234 -39.76 25.25 -22.69
N VAL A 235 -39.38 24.12 -23.29
CA VAL A 235 -39.17 23.98 -24.75
C VAL A 235 -40.41 23.28 -25.36
N PRO A 236 -41.04 23.83 -26.42
CA PRO A 236 -42.24 23.23 -27.02
C PRO A 236 -41.89 22.02 -27.92
N PRO A 237 -42.81 21.06 -28.11
CA PRO A 237 -42.55 19.81 -28.83
C PRO A 237 -42.57 20.00 -30.36
N PRO A 238 -41.79 19.22 -31.13
CA PRO A 238 -41.93 19.18 -32.58
C PRO A 238 -43.11 18.30 -33.00
N SER A 239 -43.88 18.87 -33.92
CA SER A 239 -45.03 18.32 -34.63
C SER A 239 -44.67 17.18 -35.59
N SER A 240 -45.54 16.17 -35.65
CA SER A 240 -45.76 15.25 -36.79
C SER A 240 -47.24 15.35 -37.20
N PRO A 241 -47.66 15.11 -38.46
CA PRO A 241 -47.91 13.72 -38.91
C PRO A 241 -47.77 13.39 -40.43
N GLU A 242 -47.47 12.09 -40.70
CA GLU A 242 -48.06 11.14 -41.70
C GLU A 242 -47.99 11.35 -43.25
N PRO A 243 -48.30 10.32 -44.11
CA PRO A 243 -48.21 8.84 -43.99
C PRO A 243 -47.76 8.09 -45.30
N THR A 244 -47.84 6.74 -45.28
CA THR A 244 -47.93 5.67 -46.34
C THR A 244 -46.67 4.84 -46.59
N ALA A 245 -46.66 3.50 -46.72
CA ALA A 245 -47.66 2.43 -46.57
C ALA A 245 -46.95 1.06 -46.37
N LYS A 246 -47.65 0.09 -45.75
CA LYS A 246 -47.38 -1.38 -45.66
C LYS A 246 -48.01 -2.10 -46.90
N PRO A 247 -48.07 -3.44 -47.07
CA PRO A 247 -47.58 -4.59 -46.26
C PRO A 247 -46.93 -5.78 -47.04
N ALA A 248 -46.26 -6.71 -46.32
CA ALA A 248 -46.53 -8.17 -46.24
C ALA A 248 -45.19 -8.92 -46.54
N GLU A 249 -44.79 -10.10 -46.08
CA GLU A 249 -45.42 -11.29 -45.50
C GLU A 249 -44.28 -12.21 -44.95
N SER A 250 -44.57 -13.10 -44.00
CA SER A 250 -43.74 -14.29 -43.64
C SER A 250 -44.39 -15.53 -44.26
N PRO A 251 -43.71 -16.69 -44.53
CA PRO A 251 -43.24 -17.61 -43.48
C PRO A 251 -41.98 -18.48 -43.81
N SER A 252 -41.53 -19.26 -42.81
CA SER A 252 -40.61 -20.43 -42.84
C SER A 252 -41.25 -21.65 -43.59
N PRO A 253 -40.68 -22.91 -43.73
CA PRO A 253 -39.44 -23.53 -43.19
C PRO A 253 -38.70 -24.58 -44.09
N ALA A 254 -37.65 -25.23 -43.52
CA ALA A 254 -37.25 -26.67 -43.62
C ALA A 254 -36.10 -27.18 -44.55
N ALA A 255 -35.15 -27.86 -43.87
CA ALA A 255 -34.44 -29.14 -44.14
C ALA A 255 -33.49 -29.33 -45.35
N HIS A 256 -32.31 -29.92 -45.10
CA HIS A 256 -31.94 -31.28 -45.59
C HIS A 256 -30.61 -31.79 -44.98
N LEU A 257 -30.63 -33.06 -44.53
CA LEU A 257 -29.53 -33.92 -44.12
C LEU A 257 -28.78 -34.50 -45.33
N THR A 258 -27.47 -34.82 -45.22
CA THR A 258 -26.92 -36.20 -45.37
C THR A 258 -25.41 -36.32 -45.07
N THR A 259 -25.05 -37.34 -44.28
CA THR A 259 -23.77 -38.10 -44.19
C THR A 259 -23.95 -39.48 -44.90
N PRO A 260 -23.10 -40.55 -44.81
CA PRO A 260 -21.72 -40.80 -44.28
C PRO A 260 -20.81 -41.74 -45.16
N GLY A 261 -19.61 -42.11 -44.65
CA GLY A 261 -18.85 -43.36 -44.96
C GLY A 261 -17.32 -43.18 -44.88
N LEU A 262 -16.57 -43.56 -43.82
CA LEU A 262 -16.17 -44.87 -43.22
C LEU A 262 -15.08 -45.65 -44.00
N ALA A 263 -13.85 -45.76 -43.43
CA ALA A 263 -13.11 -47.02 -43.15
C ALA A 263 -11.58 -46.81 -42.89
N ASP A 264 -11.12 -47.39 -41.77
CA ASP A 264 -9.76 -47.76 -41.32
C ASP A 264 -9.33 -49.13 -41.95
N PRO A 265 -8.23 -49.86 -41.58
CA PRO A 265 -7.04 -49.60 -40.71
C PRO A 265 -5.69 -50.18 -41.28
N ALA A 266 -4.55 -50.04 -40.58
CA ALA A 266 -3.56 -51.13 -40.32
C ALA A 266 -2.28 -50.67 -39.55
N ALA A 267 -1.92 -51.43 -38.50
CA ALA A 267 -0.59 -51.54 -37.86
C ALA A 267 0.11 -52.84 -38.38
N PRO A 268 1.41 -53.15 -38.10
CA PRO A 268 1.88 -53.55 -36.75
C PRO A 268 3.36 -53.27 -36.36
N ASP A 269 3.60 -53.39 -35.04
CA ASP A 269 4.78 -53.79 -34.23
C ASP A 269 6.23 -53.80 -34.76
N HIS A 270 7.17 -53.35 -33.90
CA HIS A 270 8.30 -54.16 -33.40
C HIS A 270 9.04 -53.49 -32.20
N SER A 271 9.28 -54.29 -31.16
CA SER A 271 10.32 -54.17 -30.11
C SER A 271 11.05 -55.53 -30.08
N PRO A 272 12.36 -55.67 -29.73
CA PRO A 272 12.82 -55.54 -28.34
C PRO A 272 14.29 -55.09 -28.08
N SER A 273 14.49 -54.55 -26.87
CA SER A 273 15.60 -54.72 -25.90
C SER A 273 17.08 -54.60 -26.31
N ALA A 274 17.76 -53.62 -25.71
CA ALA A 274 19.08 -53.83 -25.08
C ALA A 274 19.27 -52.92 -23.86
N THR A 275 19.45 -53.58 -22.71
CA THR A 275 19.85 -53.07 -21.40
C THR A 275 21.15 -52.28 -21.45
N THR A 276 21.18 -51.10 -20.84
CA THR A 276 22.34 -50.70 -20.03
C THR A 276 21.87 -49.88 -18.83
N SER A 277 22.15 -50.45 -17.67
CA SER A 277 22.01 -49.88 -16.35
C SER A 277 22.76 -48.56 -16.20
N GLY A 278 22.11 -47.58 -15.59
CA GLY A 278 22.75 -46.39 -15.05
C GLY A 278 21.69 -45.54 -14.36
N GLY A 279 21.53 -45.72 -13.05
CA GLY A 279 20.54 -45.01 -12.24
C GLY A 279 20.67 -43.50 -12.40
N ALA A 280 19.68 -42.87 -13.03
CA ALA A 280 19.46 -41.44 -12.93
C ALA A 280 18.60 -41.20 -11.70
N THR A 281 19.23 -41.25 -10.52
CA THR A 281 18.70 -40.57 -9.33
C THR A 281 18.34 -39.15 -9.74
N GLY A 282 17.05 -38.84 -9.61
CA GLY A 282 16.46 -37.61 -10.07
C GLY A 282 17.17 -36.38 -9.54
N LEU A 283 16.86 -35.22 -10.15
CA LEU A 283 17.17 -33.93 -9.55
C LEU A 283 16.90 -34.05 -8.05
N ALA A 284 17.91 -33.74 -7.22
CA ALA A 284 17.68 -33.68 -5.79
C ALA A 284 16.42 -32.82 -5.59
N ALA A 285 15.43 -33.33 -4.87
CA ALA A 285 14.14 -32.67 -4.73
C ALA A 285 14.29 -31.25 -4.15
N GLU A 286 15.36 -31.04 -3.38
CA GLU A 286 15.72 -29.79 -2.71
C GLU A 286 15.96 -28.60 -3.66
N PRO A 287 16.86 -28.66 -4.67
CA PRO A 287 17.04 -27.54 -5.59
C PRO A 287 15.80 -27.14 -6.40
N LEU A 288 15.01 -28.11 -6.86
CA LEU A 288 13.78 -27.80 -7.59
C LEU A 288 12.73 -27.19 -6.67
N ARG A 289 12.67 -27.62 -5.41
CA ARG A 289 11.77 -27.05 -4.41
C ARG A 289 12.10 -25.59 -4.11
N ALA A 290 13.38 -25.27 -3.88
CA ALA A 290 13.81 -23.89 -3.64
C ALA A 290 13.52 -22.98 -4.85
N LEU A 291 13.71 -23.49 -6.07
CA LEU A 291 13.36 -22.77 -7.29
C LEU A 291 11.84 -22.56 -7.42
N ALA A 292 11.03 -23.58 -7.13
CA ALA A 292 9.58 -23.49 -7.15
C ALA A 292 9.07 -22.45 -6.14
N ASP A 293 9.70 -22.33 -4.97
CA ASP A 293 9.32 -21.35 -3.96
C ASP A 293 9.64 -19.91 -4.38
N LEU A 294 10.78 -19.68 -5.05
CA LEU A 294 11.10 -18.36 -5.64
C LEU A 294 10.09 -17.98 -6.73
N LEU A 295 9.75 -18.91 -7.62
CA LEU A 295 8.77 -18.68 -8.69
C LEU A 295 7.36 -18.46 -8.16
N ARG A 296 6.95 -19.18 -7.11
CA ARG A 296 5.66 -18.97 -6.42
C ARG A 296 5.53 -17.54 -5.89
N ASN A 297 6.63 -16.98 -5.41
CA ASN A 297 6.68 -15.62 -4.88
C ASN A 297 6.84 -14.56 -5.99
N GLU A 298 6.75 -14.94 -7.27
CA GLU A 298 7.02 -14.06 -8.41
C GLU A 298 8.44 -13.44 -8.41
N ASP A 299 9.38 -14.01 -7.65
CA ASP A 299 10.78 -13.56 -7.63
C ASP A 299 11.56 -14.16 -8.81
N ILE A 300 11.28 -13.63 -10.00
CA ILE A 300 11.92 -14.08 -11.24
C ILE A 300 13.43 -13.80 -11.20
N ALA A 301 13.85 -12.66 -10.64
CA ALA A 301 15.26 -12.31 -10.54
C ALA A 301 16.02 -13.29 -9.62
N GLY A 302 15.42 -13.63 -8.47
CA GLY A 302 15.94 -14.64 -7.56
C GLY A 302 15.95 -16.03 -8.19
N ALA A 303 14.90 -16.41 -8.92
CA ALA A 303 14.84 -17.69 -9.64
C ALA A 303 15.94 -17.81 -10.70
N ILE A 304 16.22 -16.74 -11.46
CA ILE A 304 17.32 -16.69 -12.43
C ILE A 304 18.66 -16.83 -11.70
N ALA A 305 18.92 -16.03 -10.66
CA ALA A 305 20.17 -16.10 -9.90
C ALA A 305 20.40 -17.47 -9.25
N TYR A 306 19.34 -18.08 -8.71
CA TYR A 306 19.38 -19.42 -8.15
C TYR A 306 19.66 -20.47 -9.22
N SER A 307 19.01 -20.36 -10.38
CA SER A 307 19.24 -21.26 -11.51
C SER A 307 20.67 -21.14 -12.06
N GLU A 308 21.27 -19.94 -12.09
CA GLU A 308 22.68 -19.77 -12.46
C GLU A 308 23.61 -20.49 -11.50
N LYS A 309 23.36 -20.37 -10.19
CA LYS A 309 24.10 -21.09 -9.16
C LYS A 309 23.99 -22.60 -9.36
N LEU A 310 22.78 -23.06 -9.67
CA LEU A 310 22.48 -24.48 -9.90
C LEU A 310 23.20 -25.00 -11.15
N VAL A 311 23.14 -24.27 -12.27
CA VAL A 311 23.85 -24.60 -13.52
C VAL A 311 25.37 -24.62 -13.33
N ARG A 312 25.94 -23.71 -12.53
CA ARG A 312 27.40 -23.73 -12.24
C ARG A 312 27.83 -24.99 -11.48
N SER A 313 26.95 -25.53 -10.64
CA SER A 313 27.21 -26.74 -9.86
C SER A 313 26.79 -28.04 -10.56
N ALA A 314 25.97 -27.96 -11.60
CA ALA A 314 25.34 -29.11 -12.24
C ALA A 314 25.92 -29.38 -13.64
N THR A 315 26.18 -30.65 -13.94
CA THR A 315 26.68 -31.10 -15.25
C THR A 315 25.55 -31.53 -16.20
N ASP A 316 24.31 -31.64 -15.71
CA ASP A 316 23.16 -32.15 -16.45
C ASP A 316 22.59 -31.11 -17.43
N SER A 317 22.31 -31.53 -18.67
CA SER A 317 21.73 -30.69 -19.73
C SER A 317 20.35 -30.14 -19.38
N ARG A 318 19.58 -30.82 -18.53
CA ARG A 318 18.25 -30.37 -18.10
C ARG A 318 18.28 -29.07 -17.32
N TYR A 319 19.31 -28.84 -16.48
CA TYR A 319 19.45 -27.56 -15.77
C TYR A 319 19.75 -26.41 -16.72
N ARG A 320 20.49 -26.65 -17.80
CA ARG A 320 20.78 -25.64 -18.82
C ARG A 320 19.52 -25.28 -19.62
N GLU A 321 18.72 -26.26 -20.00
CA GLU A 321 17.41 -26.04 -20.64
C GLU A 321 16.47 -25.27 -19.72
N MET A 322 16.41 -25.65 -18.45
CA MET A 322 15.62 -24.97 -17.43
C MET A 322 16.05 -23.51 -17.24
N HIS A 323 17.35 -23.25 -17.11
CA HIS A 323 17.89 -21.89 -17.00
C HIS A 323 17.56 -21.04 -18.24
N ALA A 324 17.72 -21.60 -19.44
CA ALA A 324 17.36 -20.90 -20.67
C ALA A 324 15.85 -20.59 -20.74
N ALA A 325 14.99 -21.49 -20.25
CA ALA A 325 13.56 -21.26 -20.17
C ALA A 325 13.23 -20.12 -19.19
N LEU A 326 13.84 -20.10 -17.99
CA LEU A 326 13.61 -19.06 -16.98
C LEU A 326 13.98 -17.66 -17.47
N GLN A 327 15.07 -17.53 -18.22
CA GLN A 327 15.51 -16.24 -18.76
C GLN A 327 14.58 -15.66 -19.83
N ARG A 328 13.75 -16.50 -20.47
CA ARG A 328 12.82 -16.08 -21.52
C ARG A 328 11.43 -15.81 -20.99
N LEU A 329 11.13 -16.19 -19.74
CA LEU A 329 9.80 -16.04 -19.17
C LEU A 329 9.34 -14.58 -19.23
N PRO A 330 8.25 -14.28 -19.95
CA PRO A 330 7.62 -12.98 -19.88
C PRO A 330 7.01 -12.78 -18.48
N ARG A 331 6.81 -11.51 -18.10
CA ARG A 331 6.01 -11.20 -16.91
C ARG A 331 4.55 -11.53 -17.19
N SER A 332 3.77 -11.78 -16.14
CA SER A 332 2.32 -11.96 -16.25
C SER A 332 1.60 -10.65 -16.63
N THR A 333 2.12 -9.50 -16.20
CA THR A 333 1.50 -8.17 -16.39
C THR A 333 1.18 -7.86 -17.87
N PRO A 334 2.11 -7.99 -18.84
CA PRO A 334 1.83 -7.75 -20.25
C PRO A 334 0.78 -8.69 -20.87
N LEU A 335 0.71 -9.94 -20.41
CA LEU A 335 -0.29 -10.90 -20.89
C LEU A 335 -1.69 -10.55 -20.38
N VAL A 336 -1.79 -10.16 -19.11
CA VAL A 336 -3.05 -9.70 -18.51
C VAL A 336 -3.49 -8.38 -19.14
N GLU A 337 -2.57 -7.45 -19.41
CA GLU A 337 -2.85 -6.23 -20.17
C GLU A 337 -3.48 -6.55 -21.53
N HIS A 338 -2.88 -7.48 -22.28
CA HIS A 338 -3.37 -7.85 -23.61
C HIS A 338 -4.82 -8.33 -23.55
N ALA A 339 -5.15 -9.18 -22.60
CA ALA A 339 -6.51 -9.67 -22.42
C ALA A 339 -7.49 -8.56 -22.01
N LEU A 340 -7.08 -7.70 -21.07
CA LEU A 340 -7.90 -6.58 -20.60
C LEU A 340 -8.15 -5.55 -21.72
N ARG A 341 -7.24 -5.38 -22.68
CA ARG A 341 -7.48 -4.48 -23.84
C ARG A 341 -8.71 -4.88 -24.66
N GLY A 342 -9.03 -6.18 -24.74
CA GLY A 342 -10.26 -6.67 -25.39
C GLY A 342 -11.55 -6.38 -24.62
N LEU A 343 -11.43 -5.88 -23.39
CA LEU A 343 -12.51 -5.56 -22.46
C LEU A 343 -12.69 -4.04 -22.26
N ILE A 344 -11.93 -3.20 -22.98
CA ILE A 344 -12.11 -1.75 -22.97
C ILE A 344 -13.54 -1.39 -23.37
N GLY A 345 -14.17 -0.51 -22.60
CA GLY A 345 -15.55 -0.06 -22.80
C GLY A 345 -16.63 -1.04 -22.36
N LYS A 346 -16.26 -2.23 -21.85
CA LYS A 346 -17.21 -3.21 -21.31
C LYS A 346 -17.23 -3.14 -19.79
N GLU A 347 -18.41 -3.31 -19.21
CA GLU A 347 -18.54 -3.52 -17.77
C GLU A 347 -17.93 -4.87 -17.39
N ILE A 348 -16.96 -4.84 -16.49
CA ILE A 348 -16.35 -6.04 -15.92
C ILE A 348 -16.37 -5.95 -14.39
N VAL A 349 -16.51 -7.11 -13.76
CA VAL A 349 -16.31 -7.29 -12.33
C VAL A 349 -14.92 -7.89 -12.15
N ILE A 350 -14.06 -7.20 -11.40
CA ILE A 350 -12.75 -7.72 -11.00
C ILE A 350 -12.64 -7.75 -9.48
N ARG A 351 -11.87 -8.71 -8.98
CA ARG A 351 -11.44 -8.74 -7.58
C ARG A 351 -10.10 -8.02 -7.45
N TYR A 352 -10.10 -6.96 -6.66
CA TYR A 352 -8.95 -6.09 -6.46
C TYR A 352 -8.71 -5.88 -4.98
N MET A 353 -7.57 -6.34 -4.47
CA MET A 353 -7.20 -6.28 -3.06
C MET A 353 -8.34 -6.85 -2.18
N GLY A 354 -8.83 -8.03 -2.55
CA GLY A 354 -9.88 -8.77 -1.83
C GLY A 354 -11.31 -8.24 -2.02
N ASN A 355 -11.52 -7.12 -2.69
CA ASN A 355 -12.85 -6.52 -2.88
C ASN A 355 -13.31 -6.64 -4.34
N GLU A 356 -14.60 -6.90 -4.54
CA GLU A 356 -15.20 -6.85 -5.87
C GLU A 356 -15.42 -5.40 -6.32
N ARG A 357 -14.99 -5.10 -7.54
CA ARG A 357 -15.09 -3.79 -8.17
C ARG A 357 -15.73 -3.95 -9.53
N ARG A 358 -16.82 -3.21 -9.76
CA ARG A 358 -17.44 -3.05 -11.08
C ARG A 358 -16.76 -1.87 -11.76
N ILE A 359 -16.11 -2.14 -12.89
CA ILE A 359 -15.36 -1.12 -13.61
C ILE A 359 -15.63 -1.21 -15.11
N ILE A 360 -15.43 -0.10 -15.81
CA ILE A 360 -15.37 -0.05 -17.27
C ILE A 360 -13.96 0.45 -17.63
N PRO A 361 -13.07 -0.43 -18.13
CA PRO A 361 -11.73 -0.02 -18.53
C PRO A 361 -11.80 0.97 -19.68
N THR A 362 -11.10 2.10 -19.54
CA THR A 362 -11.02 3.17 -20.55
C THR A 362 -9.69 3.15 -21.28
N ALA A 363 -8.59 2.88 -20.56
CA ALA A 363 -7.26 2.72 -21.13
C ALA A 363 -6.41 1.77 -20.30
N ILE A 364 -5.46 1.09 -20.94
CA ILE A 364 -4.53 0.16 -20.26
C ILE A 364 -3.13 0.42 -20.80
N GLN A 365 -2.24 0.89 -19.94
CA GLN A 365 -0.86 1.24 -20.30
C GLN A 365 0.08 0.97 -19.11
N GLN A 366 1.26 0.41 -19.39
CA GLN A 366 2.37 0.28 -18.43
C GLN A 366 2.01 -0.40 -17.09
N GLY A 367 1.17 -1.43 -17.12
CA GLY A 367 0.75 -2.18 -15.93
C GLY A 367 -0.41 -1.54 -15.16
N GLU A 368 -1.00 -0.46 -15.69
CA GLU A 368 -2.13 0.24 -15.09
C GLU A 368 -3.39 0.15 -15.96
N ILE A 369 -4.53 0.11 -15.28
CA ILE A 369 -5.87 0.15 -15.86
C ILE A 369 -6.50 1.46 -15.43
N GLU A 370 -6.67 2.38 -16.37
CA GLU A 370 -7.58 3.49 -16.22
C GLU A 370 -9.01 2.97 -16.46
N ALA A 371 -9.91 3.22 -15.51
CA ALA A 371 -11.27 2.73 -15.60
C ALA A 371 -12.27 3.67 -14.93
N ALA A 372 -13.51 3.61 -15.38
CA ALA A 372 -14.65 4.18 -14.68
C ALA A 372 -15.17 3.17 -13.64
N PHE A 373 -15.04 3.48 -12.35
CA PHE A 373 -15.63 2.70 -11.26
C PHE A 373 -17.12 2.98 -11.16
N LEU A 374 -17.92 1.91 -11.20
CA LEU A 374 -19.38 1.96 -11.08
C LEU A 374 -19.80 1.67 -9.63
N ALA A 375 -20.36 2.66 -8.97
CA ALA A 375 -20.95 2.49 -7.66
C ALA A 375 -22.35 1.87 -7.77
N ALA A 376 -22.84 1.33 -6.64
CA ALA A 376 -24.15 0.66 -6.59
C ALA A 376 -25.34 1.61 -6.84
N ASP A 377 -25.13 2.91 -6.67
CA ASP A 377 -26.09 3.98 -6.94
C ASP A 377 -26.11 4.43 -8.42
N GLY A 378 -25.32 3.79 -9.28
CA GLY A 378 -25.20 4.13 -10.70
C GLY A 378 -24.25 5.29 -11.00
N SER A 379 -23.61 5.88 -9.99
CA SER A 379 -22.58 6.90 -10.18
C SER A 379 -21.28 6.29 -10.70
N SER A 380 -20.56 7.04 -11.53
CA SER A 380 -19.29 6.64 -12.13
C SER A 380 -18.19 7.62 -11.77
N ARG A 381 -17.01 7.13 -11.36
CA ARG A 381 -15.82 7.95 -11.11
C ARG A 381 -14.58 7.36 -11.77
N PRO A 382 -13.65 8.19 -12.29
CA PRO A 382 -12.39 7.69 -12.82
C PRO A 382 -11.52 7.13 -11.70
N VAL A 383 -10.90 5.97 -11.94
CA VAL A 383 -10.00 5.26 -11.04
C VAL A 383 -8.86 4.67 -11.86
N VAL A 384 -7.65 4.66 -11.29
CA VAL A 384 -6.49 3.96 -11.84
C VAL A 384 -6.18 2.76 -10.95
N LEU A 385 -6.04 1.58 -11.56
CA LEU A 385 -5.78 0.31 -10.87
C LEU A 385 -4.53 -0.35 -11.42
N SER A 386 -3.58 -0.68 -10.56
CA SER A 386 -2.41 -1.48 -10.96
C SER A 386 -2.75 -2.96 -11.15
N ILE A 387 -2.37 -3.55 -12.28
CA ILE A 387 -2.62 -4.96 -12.62
C ILE A 387 -1.98 -5.90 -11.59
N ASP A 388 -0.82 -5.54 -11.05
CA ASP A 388 -0.11 -6.37 -10.07
C ASP A 388 -0.87 -6.48 -8.74
N LYS A 389 -1.80 -5.55 -8.47
CA LYS A 389 -2.68 -5.56 -7.30
C LYS A 389 -4.03 -6.24 -7.54
N ILE A 390 -4.28 -6.73 -8.75
CA ILE A 390 -5.41 -7.62 -9.02
C ILE A 390 -5.11 -8.96 -8.34
N ASP A 391 -6.13 -9.52 -7.68
CA ASP A 391 -5.95 -10.77 -6.95
C ASP A 391 -5.47 -11.89 -7.92
N PRO A 392 -4.54 -12.79 -7.50
CA PRO A 392 -3.94 -13.78 -8.40
C PRO A 392 -4.95 -14.67 -9.13
N ALA A 393 -6.04 -15.06 -8.45
CA ALA A 393 -7.11 -15.84 -9.05
C ALA A 393 -7.83 -15.09 -10.19
N GLU A 394 -7.97 -13.78 -10.05
CA GLU A 394 -8.61 -12.92 -11.04
C GLU A 394 -7.68 -12.66 -12.23
N ARG A 395 -6.38 -12.44 -11.97
CA ARG A 395 -5.35 -12.39 -13.03
C ARG A 395 -5.32 -13.68 -13.84
N LEU A 396 -5.42 -14.83 -13.18
CA LEU A 396 -5.49 -16.14 -13.83
C LEU A 396 -6.72 -16.27 -14.73
N ARG A 397 -7.88 -15.80 -14.28
CA ARG A 397 -9.13 -15.80 -15.06
C ARG A 397 -9.03 -14.93 -16.32
N LEU A 398 -8.29 -13.83 -16.22
CA LEU A 398 -8.12 -12.86 -17.31
C LEU A 398 -7.07 -13.30 -18.33
N LEU A 399 -6.20 -14.26 -18.03
CA LEU A 399 -5.17 -14.69 -18.97
C LEU A 399 -5.78 -15.29 -20.26
N PRO A 400 -5.19 -15.01 -21.44
CA PRO A 400 -5.57 -15.70 -22.66
C PRO A 400 -5.22 -17.19 -22.57
N PRO A 401 -5.82 -18.06 -23.41
CA PRO A 401 -5.44 -19.47 -23.46
C PRO A 401 -3.95 -19.60 -23.80
N ALA A 402 -3.22 -20.40 -23.03
CA ALA A 402 -1.81 -20.64 -23.21
C ALA A 402 -1.52 -21.32 -24.55
N GLN A 403 -0.58 -20.78 -25.33
CA GLN A 403 -0.20 -21.32 -26.64
C GLN A 403 1.26 -21.78 -26.68
N THR A 404 2.11 -21.16 -25.86
CA THR A 404 3.53 -21.46 -25.76
C THR A 404 3.87 -22.14 -24.44
N ALA A 405 5.03 -22.80 -24.38
CA ALA A 405 5.53 -23.37 -23.12
C ALA A 405 5.71 -22.29 -22.04
N GLU A 406 6.06 -21.06 -22.42
CA GLU A 406 6.22 -19.92 -21.50
C GLU A 406 4.87 -19.47 -20.93
N ASP A 407 3.81 -19.44 -21.74
CA ASP A 407 2.45 -19.15 -21.27
C ASP A 407 2.01 -20.21 -20.24
N HIS A 408 2.26 -21.49 -20.53
CA HIS A 408 1.93 -22.58 -19.61
C HIS A 408 2.63 -22.43 -18.25
N VAL A 409 3.88 -21.95 -18.24
CA VAL A 409 4.61 -21.67 -16.99
C VAL A 409 3.97 -20.53 -16.21
N ILE A 410 3.59 -19.43 -16.87
CA ILE A 410 2.93 -18.28 -16.23
C ILE A 410 1.58 -18.70 -15.64
N HIS A 411 0.82 -19.52 -16.38
CA HIS A 411 -0.42 -20.12 -15.89
C HIS A 411 -0.18 -20.98 -14.63
N CYS A 412 0.90 -21.76 -14.58
CA CYS A 412 1.25 -22.56 -13.40
C CYS A 412 1.61 -21.67 -12.19
N ILE A 413 2.42 -20.63 -12.38
CA ILE A 413 2.81 -19.68 -11.32
C ILE A 413 1.58 -19.01 -10.72
N LEU A 414 0.70 -18.48 -11.58
CA LEU A 414 -0.53 -17.82 -11.13
C LEU A 414 -1.51 -18.79 -10.47
N ALA A 415 -1.63 -20.02 -10.98
CA ALA A 415 -2.43 -21.05 -10.34
C ALA A 415 -1.92 -21.41 -8.94
N LEU A 416 -0.60 -21.49 -8.75
CA LEU A 416 0.01 -21.71 -7.44
C LEU A 416 -0.29 -20.57 -6.46
N GLN A 417 -0.15 -19.32 -6.89
CA GLN A 417 -0.47 -18.15 -6.07
C GLN A 417 -1.96 -18.07 -5.71
N ALA A 418 -2.83 -18.44 -6.65
CA ALA A 418 -4.27 -18.49 -6.45
C ALA A 418 -4.72 -19.70 -5.60
N GLY A 419 -3.82 -20.64 -5.28
CA GLY A 419 -4.18 -21.90 -4.62
C GLY A 419 -5.06 -22.83 -5.48
N ASN A 420 -5.05 -22.66 -6.81
CA ASN A 420 -5.88 -23.41 -7.74
C ASN A 420 -5.17 -24.68 -8.23
N ALA A 421 -5.23 -25.74 -7.42
CA ALA A 421 -4.58 -27.02 -7.71
C ALA A 421 -5.08 -27.69 -9.00
N SER A 422 -6.37 -27.55 -9.34
CA SER A 422 -6.93 -28.09 -10.58
C SER A 422 -6.34 -27.44 -11.82
N HIS A 423 -6.19 -26.12 -11.82
CA HIS A 423 -5.63 -25.38 -12.94
C HIS A 423 -4.12 -25.66 -13.09
N LEU A 424 -3.42 -25.80 -11.97
CA LEU A 424 -2.01 -26.21 -11.97
C LEU A 424 -1.84 -27.59 -12.61
N ALA A 425 -2.65 -28.58 -12.19
CA ALA A 425 -2.57 -29.95 -12.73
C ALA A 425 -2.85 -30.00 -14.24
N ALA A 426 -3.75 -29.16 -14.74
CA ALA A 426 -4.06 -29.08 -16.18
C ALA A 426 -2.88 -28.58 -17.04
N HIS A 427 -1.95 -27.81 -16.47
CA HIS A 427 -0.84 -27.19 -17.20
C HIS A 427 0.54 -27.74 -16.84
N GLN A 428 0.65 -28.53 -15.77
CA GLN A 428 1.90 -29.04 -15.24
C GLN A 428 2.75 -29.77 -16.29
N GLY A 429 2.14 -30.62 -17.13
CA GLY A 429 2.85 -31.37 -18.18
C GLY A 429 3.21 -30.55 -19.42
N ALA A 430 2.60 -29.37 -19.59
CA ALA A 430 2.76 -28.51 -20.76
C ALA A 430 3.81 -27.39 -20.56
N ALA A 431 4.35 -27.25 -19.35
CA ALA A 431 5.35 -26.23 -18.98
C ALA A 431 6.79 -26.52 -19.51
N GLY A 432 6.95 -27.48 -20.42
CA GLY A 432 8.24 -27.83 -21.03
C GLY A 432 9.28 -28.32 -20.01
N ALA A 433 10.52 -27.83 -20.12
CA ALA A 433 11.63 -28.21 -19.24
C ALA A 433 11.40 -27.84 -17.75
N LEU A 434 10.45 -26.95 -17.46
CA LEU A 434 10.07 -26.53 -16.10
C LEU A 434 8.92 -27.36 -15.51
N ALA A 435 8.28 -28.25 -16.27
CA ALA A 435 7.20 -29.12 -15.79
C ALA A 435 7.50 -29.85 -14.47
N PRO A 436 8.72 -30.39 -14.24
CA PRO A 436 9.05 -31.06 -12.98
C PRO A 436 9.06 -30.13 -11.76
N VAL A 437 9.27 -28.81 -11.95
CA VAL A 437 9.25 -27.80 -10.88
C VAL A 437 7.82 -27.57 -10.38
N PHE A 438 6.84 -27.66 -11.28
CA PHE A 438 5.43 -27.37 -10.98
C PHE A 438 4.60 -28.62 -10.65
N ALA A 439 5.09 -29.81 -10.98
CA ALA A 439 5.40 -30.80 -9.94
C ALA A 439 4.60 -30.75 -8.62
N PRO A 440 3.33 -31.18 -8.45
CA PRO A 440 2.84 -31.47 -7.11
C PRO A 440 3.78 -32.53 -6.55
N GLN A 441 4.45 -32.20 -5.45
CA GLN A 441 5.26 -33.17 -4.72
C GLN A 441 4.30 -34.30 -4.36
N ALA A 442 4.54 -35.50 -4.90
CA ALA A 442 3.84 -36.67 -4.43
C ALA A 442 4.04 -36.70 -2.92
N ALA A 443 2.95 -36.50 -2.17
CA ALA A 443 2.98 -36.63 -0.73
C ALA A 443 3.40 -38.07 -0.44
N GLY A 444 4.68 -38.25 -0.13
CA GLY A 444 5.20 -39.53 0.31
C GLY A 444 4.46 -39.92 1.57
N GLN A 445 3.79 -41.07 1.50
CA GLN A 445 3.28 -41.81 2.66
C GLN A 445 4.42 -42.22 3.59
#